data_AF-A0A286RGS7-F1
#
_entry.id   AF-A0A286RGS7-F1
#
_cell.length_a   1.000
_cell.length_b   1.000
_cell.length_c   1.000
_cell.angle_alpha   90.00
_cell.angle_beta   90.00
_cell.angle_gamma   90.00
#
_symmetry.space_group_name_H-M   'P 1'
#
loop_
_entity.id
_entity.type
_entity.pdbx_description
1 polymer ?
#
loop_
_entity_poly.entity_id
_entity_poly.type
_entity_poly.pdbx_seq_one_letter_code
_entity_poly.pdbx_strand_id
1 'polypeptide(L)'
;MARQQLTTALVLGSFLLLSPASIFGFEAASETNRPEGAVLESAPPPKYRPNSEYQVQHLLGWKLYVAPDLLEDQELSNRVFAELERQLKQITEAVPPEALKKIMQVPIWIEKQEGHHPCMAYHPDPGWLRNHDMNPDKAKCVEIANGRNFVNWSRTQPWMVLHELAHAYHDQFLPGGFGNRRLRQRFEEVRKEALYQKVKHVNGREQEAYALKNVMEFFAENSEAFFGKNDFYPFTRDDLEKYDPKTLALIAAMWGVSVSSTSEKPEEKTAQSENREEAQSQSNQ
;
A
#
# COMPACT_ATOMS: atom_id res chain seq x y z
N MET A 1 -3.42 35.63 -1.68
CA MET A 1 -3.00 34.96 -0.44
C MET A 1 -2.21 33.73 -0.81
N ALA A 2 -1.05 33.56 -0.18
CA ALA A 2 0.13 32.91 -0.74
C ALA A 2 0.03 31.38 -0.89
N ARG A 3 0.52 30.87 -2.03
CA ARG A 3 0.88 29.47 -2.27
C ARG A 3 2.26 29.22 -1.67
N GLN A 4 2.39 28.26 -0.76
CA GLN A 4 3.70 27.72 -0.36
C GLN A 4 3.99 26.46 -1.17
N GLN A 5 5.12 26.50 -1.88
CA GLN A 5 5.74 25.37 -2.56
C GLN A 5 6.58 24.59 -1.54
N LEU A 6 6.46 23.26 -1.56
CA LEU A 6 7.37 22.36 -0.83
C LEU A 6 8.41 21.84 -1.83
N THR A 7 9.65 22.26 -1.63
CA THR A 7 10.84 21.82 -2.35
C THR A 7 11.40 20.53 -1.75
N THR A 8 11.51 19.50 -2.57
CA THR A 8 12.18 18.23 -2.30
C THR A 8 13.70 18.41 -2.31
N ALA A 9 14.41 17.94 -1.27
CA ALA A 9 15.87 17.90 -1.25
C ALA A 9 16.37 16.44 -1.20
N LEU A 10 17.09 16.05 -2.25
CA LEU A 10 17.97 14.87 -2.31
C LEU A 10 19.30 15.21 -1.59
N VAL A 11 19.87 14.29 -0.83
CA VAL A 11 21.30 14.33 -0.48
C VAL A 11 21.93 12.94 -0.63
N LEU A 12 22.94 12.88 -1.50
CA LEU A 12 23.91 11.80 -1.71
C LEU A 12 25.00 11.85 -0.64
N GLY A 13 25.31 10.72 -0.01
CA GLY A 13 26.46 10.58 0.89
C GLY A 13 27.58 9.76 0.24
N SER A 14 28.76 10.36 0.08
CA SER A 14 30.02 9.68 -0.23
C SER A 14 31.03 10.04 0.87
N PHE A 15 31.56 9.04 1.57
CA PHE A 15 32.65 9.22 2.53
C PHE A 15 33.93 8.57 2.00
N LEU A 16 34.96 9.39 1.86
CA LEU A 16 36.33 9.03 1.56
C LEU A 16 37.03 8.56 2.85
N LEU A 17 37.76 7.45 2.70
CA LEU A 17 38.69 6.84 3.66
C LEU A 17 39.92 7.72 3.85
N LEU A 18 40.42 7.82 5.09
CA LEU A 18 41.83 8.07 5.42
C LEU A 18 42.15 7.55 6.83
N SER A 19 43.27 6.84 6.94
CA SER A 19 43.96 6.33 8.13
C SER A 19 45.45 6.25 7.77
N PRO A 20 46.43 5.92 8.64
CA PRO A 20 46.57 6.04 10.11
C PRO A 20 47.93 6.67 10.54
N ALA A 21 48.11 6.95 11.83
CA ALA A 21 49.40 7.00 12.60
C ALA A 21 49.13 7.65 13.98
N SER A 22 49.70 7.29 15.14
CA SER A 22 50.64 6.25 15.57
C SER A 22 50.55 6.14 17.11
N ILE A 23 50.70 4.90 17.59
CA ILE A 23 51.28 4.39 18.86
C ILE A 23 51.72 5.43 19.92
N PHE A 24 51.24 5.29 21.16
CA PHE A 24 52.05 5.19 22.41
C PHE A 24 51.16 4.89 23.63
N GLY A 25 51.64 4.03 24.55
CA GLY A 25 51.26 4.05 25.97
C GLY A 25 50.25 3.01 26.44
N PHE A 26 50.73 1.81 26.82
CA PHE A 26 50.01 0.87 27.67
C PHE A 26 50.34 1.23 29.12
N GLU A 27 49.39 1.79 29.86
CA GLU A 27 49.51 2.02 31.30
C GLU A 27 48.26 1.49 32.00
N ALA A 28 48.45 0.47 32.82
CA ALA A 28 47.42 -0.15 33.62
C ALA A 28 47.02 0.81 34.75
N ALA A 29 45.88 1.50 34.58
CA ALA A 29 45.26 2.28 35.63
C ALA A 29 44.28 1.42 36.43
N SER A 30 44.48 1.46 37.74
CA SER A 30 43.78 0.78 38.82
C SER A 30 42.24 0.86 38.78
N GLU A 31 41.60 -0.26 39.06
CA GLU A 31 40.21 -0.35 39.53
C GLU A 31 40.02 0.46 40.82
N THR A 32 39.61 1.72 40.73
CA THR A 32 38.83 2.41 41.78
C THR A 32 38.27 3.72 41.21
N ASN A 33 37.15 3.66 40.49
CA ASN A 33 36.14 4.73 40.46
C ASN A 33 34.93 4.27 39.63
N ARG A 34 34.00 3.59 40.30
CA ARG A 34 32.65 3.38 39.78
C ARG A 34 31.83 4.55 40.32
N PRO A 35 31.29 5.46 39.50
CA PRO A 35 30.35 6.44 40.01
C PRO A 35 29.08 5.69 40.42
N GLU A 36 28.84 5.63 41.73
CA GLU A 36 27.53 5.33 42.29
C GLU A 36 26.52 6.37 41.77
N GLY A 37 25.42 5.89 41.18
CA GLY A 37 24.23 6.71 41.01
C GLY A 37 24.23 7.69 39.84
N ALA A 38 24.58 7.26 38.63
CA ALA A 38 24.00 7.89 37.46
C ALA A 38 22.50 7.56 37.43
N VAL A 39 21.69 8.42 38.07
CA VAL A 39 20.24 8.44 37.84
C VAL A 39 20.08 8.73 36.36
N LEU A 40 19.78 7.70 35.57
CA LEU A 40 19.36 7.87 34.18
C LEU A 40 18.11 8.76 34.23
N GLU A 41 18.29 10.04 33.94
CA GLU A 41 17.21 10.99 33.77
C GLU A 41 16.26 10.38 32.73
N SER A 42 15.09 9.92 33.19
CA SER A 42 14.13 9.23 32.33
C SER A 42 13.74 10.17 31.22
N ALA A 43 13.92 9.73 29.97
CA ALA A 43 13.48 10.50 28.81
C ALA A 43 12.04 11.00 29.00
N PRO A 44 11.70 12.20 28.51
CA PRO A 44 10.34 12.72 28.62
C PRO A 44 9.34 11.70 28.04
N PRO A 45 8.14 11.60 28.63
CA PRO A 45 7.15 10.63 28.16
C PRO A 45 6.85 10.85 26.67
N PRO A 46 6.65 9.78 25.89
CA PRO A 46 6.34 9.91 24.48
C PRO A 46 5.05 10.71 24.29
N LYS A 47 4.97 11.50 23.22
CA LYS A 47 3.77 12.27 22.84
C LYS A 47 2.65 11.42 22.24
N TYR A 48 2.85 10.10 22.20
CA TYR A 48 1.92 9.12 21.69
C TYR A 48 1.61 8.07 22.76
N ARG A 49 0.45 7.42 22.63
CA ARG A 49 0.03 6.34 23.52
C ARG A 49 1.04 5.18 23.49
N PRO A 50 1.54 4.70 24.64
CA PRO A 50 2.45 3.56 24.68
C PRO A 50 1.72 2.25 24.35
N ASN A 51 2.44 1.31 23.72
CA ASN A 51 1.85 0.03 23.27
C ASN A 51 1.18 -0.77 24.38
N SER A 52 1.69 -0.67 25.61
CA SER A 52 1.17 -1.36 26.78
C SER A 52 -0.26 -0.97 27.16
N GLU A 53 -0.75 0.17 26.67
CA GLU A 53 -2.13 0.62 26.90
C GLU A 53 -3.12 0.03 25.89
N TYR A 54 -2.65 -0.50 24.76
CA TYR A 54 -3.55 -1.07 23.75
C TYR A 54 -4.01 -2.46 24.17
N GLN A 55 -5.31 -2.70 24.04
CA GLN A 55 -5.86 -4.04 24.18
C GLN A 55 -5.64 -4.81 22.88
N VAL A 56 -4.96 -5.96 22.98
CA VAL A 56 -4.81 -6.86 21.84
C VAL A 56 -6.07 -7.70 21.68
N GLN A 57 -6.68 -7.62 20.50
CA GLN A 57 -7.82 -8.45 20.11
C GLN A 57 -7.55 -9.15 18.78
N HIS A 58 -8.42 -10.08 18.41
CA HIS A 58 -8.38 -10.74 17.11
C HIS A 58 -9.75 -10.70 16.44
N LEU A 59 -9.78 -10.39 15.14
CA LEU A 59 -11.01 -10.36 14.36
C LEU A 59 -10.74 -11.01 13.01
N LEU A 60 -11.45 -12.11 12.72
CA LEU A 60 -11.33 -12.87 11.46
C LEU A 60 -9.87 -13.27 11.11
N GLY A 61 -9.03 -13.48 12.13
CA GLY A 61 -7.62 -13.82 11.98
C GLY A 61 -6.65 -12.63 11.93
N TRP A 62 -7.13 -11.39 11.86
CA TRP A 62 -6.29 -10.20 12.00
C TRP A 62 -5.99 -9.91 13.48
N LYS A 63 -4.75 -9.52 13.75
CA LYS A 63 -4.34 -8.97 15.05
C LYS A 63 -4.71 -7.50 15.12
N LEU A 64 -5.45 -7.12 16.15
CA LEU A 64 -5.89 -5.76 16.41
C LEU A 64 -5.20 -5.19 17.65
N TYR A 65 -4.79 -3.93 17.58
CA TYR A 65 -4.38 -3.13 18.75
C TYR A 65 -5.42 -2.03 18.98
N VAL A 66 -6.20 -2.17 20.05
CA VAL A 66 -7.39 -1.34 20.27
C VAL A 66 -7.14 -0.36 21.41
N ALA A 67 -7.35 0.91 21.09
CA ALA A 67 -7.34 2.02 22.01
C ALA A 67 -8.33 1.84 23.18
N PRO A 68 -7.91 1.99 24.45
CA PRO A 68 -8.79 1.80 25.60
C PRO A 68 -9.96 2.80 25.63
N ASP A 69 -9.73 4.05 25.23
CA ASP A 69 -10.77 5.08 25.18
C ASP A 69 -11.84 4.85 24.10
N LEU A 70 -11.52 4.09 23.04
CA LEU A 70 -12.52 3.59 22.11
C LEU A 70 -13.41 2.56 22.78
N LEU A 71 -12.84 1.64 23.56
CA LEU A 71 -13.59 0.59 24.27
C LEU A 71 -14.51 1.16 25.36
N GLU A 72 -14.11 2.25 26.01
CA GLU A 72 -14.94 2.98 26.97
C GLU A 72 -16.20 3.58 26.31
N ASP A 73 -16.12 3.94 25.02
CA ASP A 73 -17.26 4.40 24.22
C ASP A 73 -17.93 3.21 23.52
N GLN A 74 -18.73 2.46 24.28
CA GLN A 74 -19.30 1.20 23.81
C GLN A 74 -20.14 1.36 22.52
N GLU A 75 -20.85 2.49 22.35
CA GLU A 75 -21.64 2.73 21.14
C GLU A 75 -20.73 2.87 19.91
N LEU A 76 -19.71 3.72 20.00
CA LEU A 76 -18.77 3.92 18.89
C LEU A 76 -17.96 2.64 18.63
N SER A 77 -17.46 2.00 19.68
CA SER A 77 -16.73 0.73 19.61
C SER A 77 -17.51 -0.31 18.82
N ASN A 78 -18.77 -0.57 19.22
CA ASN A 78 -19.64 -1.55 18.53
C ASN A 78 -19.79 -1.23 17.03
N ARG A 79 -19.93 0.04 16.68
CA ARG A 79 -20.07 0.46 15.28
C ARG A 79 -18.78 0.31 14.49
N VAL A 80 -17.63 0.62 15.09
CA VAL A 80 -16.31 0.44 14.47
C VAL A 80 -16.03 -1.04 14.23
N PHE A 81 -16.23 -1.90 15.23
CA PHE A 81 -16.03 -3.34 15.08
C PHE A 81 -16.98 -3.95 14.06
N ALA A 82 -18.26 -3.56 14.06
CA ALA A 82 -19.23 -4.05 13.07
C ALA A 82 -18.83 -3.66 11.64
N GLU A 83 -18.39 -2.41 11.42
CA GLU A 83 -17.97 -1.95 10.10
C GLU A 83 -16.65 -2.59 9.65
N LEU A 84 -15.68 -2.74 10.57
CA LEU A 84 -14.42 -3.42 10.29
C LEU A 84 -14.65 -4.90 9.97
N GLU A 85 -15.47 -5.60 10.74
CA GLU A 85 -15.83 -7.01 10.49
C GLU A 85 -16.52 -7.15 9.12
N ARG A 86 -17.43 -6.24 8.78
CA ARG A 86 -18.12 -6.22 7.47
C ARG A 86 -17.12 -6.11 6.33
N GLN A 87 -16.18 -5.16 6.37
CA GLN A 87 -15.18 -4.98 5.32
C GLN A 87 -14.18 -6.13 5.26
N LEU A 88 -13.68 -6.60 6.41
CA LEU A 88 -12.76 -7.74 6.45
C LEU A 88 -13.40 -9.02 5.90
N LYS A 89 -14.68 -9.30 6.15
CA LYS A 89 -15.40 -10.42 5.50
C LYS A 89 -15.40 -10.30 3.98
N GLN A 90 -15.75 -9.12 3.46
CA GLN A 90 -15.73 -8.87 2.01
C GLN A 90 -14.33 -9.08 1.41
N ILE A 91 -13.30 -8.64 2.11
CA ILE A 91 -11.90 -8.82 1.70
C ILE A 91 -11.53 -10.31 1.69
N THR A 92 -11.91 -11.07 2.73
CA THR A 92 -11.62 -12.51 2.79
C THR A 92 -12.30 -13.30 1.67
N GLU A 93 -13.46 -12.84 1.20
CA GLU A 93 -14.20 -13.49 0.12
C GLU A 93 -13.66 -13.10 -1.27
N ALA A 94 -13.19 -11.86 -1.44
CA ALA A 94 -12.79 -11.32 -2.74
C ALA A 94 -11.30 -11.55 -3.07
N VAL A 95 -10.41 -11.48 -2.08
CA VAL A 95 -8.95 -11.50 -2.32
C VAL A 95 -8.45 -12.95 -2.46
N PRO A 96 -7.58 -13.26 -3.44
CA PRO A 96 -7.06 -14.62 -3.64
C PRO A 96 -6.33 -15.16 -2.41
N PRO A 97 -6.40 -16.48 -2.12
CA PRO A 97 -5.87 -17.05 -0.88
C PRO A 97 -4.40 -16.71 -0.58
N GLU A 98 -3.52 -16.71 -1.59
CA GLU A 98 -2.10 -16.42 -1.39
C GLU A 98 -1.83 -14.95 -1.07
N ALA A 99 -2.60 -14.03 -1.65
CA ALA A 99 -2.52 -12.62 -1.29
C ALA A 99 -3.20 -12.34 0.05
N LEU A 100 -4.31 -13.01 0.34
CA LEU A 100 -5.04 -12.92 1.60
C LEU A 100 -4.14 -13.31 2.78
N LYS A 101 -3.42 -14.43 2.68
CA LYS A 101 -2.42 -14.87 3.68
C LYS A 101 -1.37 -13.80 3.99
N LYS A 102 -1.01 -12.96 3.03
CA LYS A 102 -0.04 -11.88 3.19
C LYS A 102 -0.66 -10.68 3.91
N ILE A 103 -1.79 -10.17 3.43
CA ILE A 103 -2.44 -9.01 4.05
C ILE A 103 -3.00 -9.32 5.45
N MET A 104 -3.27 -10.59 5.79
CA MET A 104 -3.61 -11.01 7.16
C MET A 104 -2.45 -10.88 8.15
N GLN A 105 -1.20 -10.79 7.69
CA GLN A 105 -0.04 -10.57 8.55
C GLN A 105 0.09 -9.10 8.99
N VAL A 106 -0.64 -8.19 8.33
CA VAL A 106 -0.59 -6.75 8.60
C VAL A 106 -1.47 -6.44 9.81
N PRO A 107 -0.91 -5.96 10.94
CA PRO A 107 -1.71 -5.60 12.10
C PRO A 107 -2.56 -4.36 11.83
N ILE A 108 -3.71 -4.29 12.49
CA ILE A 108 -4.61 -3.12 12.43
C ILE A 108 -4.64 -2.45 13.79
N TRP A 109 -4.28 -1.17 13.83
CA TRP A 109 -4.41 -0.33 15.02
C TRP A 109 -5.70 0.46 14.95
N ILE A 110 -6.41 0.57 16.07
CA ILE A 110 -7.72 1.20 16.10
C ILE A 110 -7.74 2.24 17.20
N GLU A 111 -7.81 3.50 16.80
CA GLU A 111 -7.93 4.66 17.66
C GLU A 111 -9.38 5.13 17.74
N LYS A 112 -9.75 5.72 18.88
CA LYS A 112 -10.97 6.52 18.95
C LYS A 112 -10.83 7.75 18.07
N GLN A 113 -9.76 8.49 18.30
CA GLN A 113 -9.36 9.68 17.57
C GLN A 113 -7.89 9.97 17.85
N GLU A 114 -7.07 9.97 16.81
CA GLU A 114 -5.72 10.53 16.83
C GLU A 114 -5.66 11.80 15.94
N GLY A 115 -4.57 12.55 16.04
CA GLY A 115 -4.49 13.93 15.53
C GLY A 115 -3.86 14.11 14.15
N HIS A 116 -3.20 13.10 13.58
CA HIS A 116 -2.36 13.23 12.38
C HIS A 116 -3.10 12.87 11.09
N HIS A 117 -4.01 11.90 11.15
CA HIS A 117 -4.77 11.38 10.03
C HIS A 117 -6.27 11.52 10.28
N PRO A 118 -7.04 11.94 9.26
CA PRO A 118 -8.44 12.21 9.46
C PRO A 118 -9.30 10.93 9.57
N CYS A 119 -8.84 9.78 9.09
CA CYS A 119 -9.66 8.56 9.08
C CYS A 119 -8.83 7.27 9.18
N MET A 120 -8.13 6.90 8.12
CA MET A 120 -7.26 5.72 8.08
C MET A 120 -5.92 6.07 7.44
N ALA A 121 -4.90 5.27 7.72
CA ALA A 121 -3.59 5.36 7.08
C ALA A 121 -2.82 4.05 7.18
N TYR A 122 -2.04 3.75 6.14
CA TYR A 122 -0.93 2.81 6.19
C TYR A 122 0.38 3.52 6.52
N HIS A 123 1.16 2.97 7.44
CA HIS A 123 2.40 3.57 7.92
C HIS A 123 3.65 2.84 7.42
N PRO A 124 4.36 3.31 6.39
CA PRO A 124 5.46 2.54 5.80
C PRO A 124 6.78 2.64 6.58
N ASP A 125 7.03 3.72 7.32
CA ASP A 125 8.37 4.05 7.83
C ASP A 125 8.37 4.47 9.31
N PRO A 126 9.07 3.73 10.19
CA PRO A 126 9.20 4.12 11.59
C PRO A 126 10.01 5.41 11.79
N GLY A 127 10.89 5.77 10.84
CA GLY A 127 11.65 7.03 10.89
C GLY A 127 10.74 8.25 10.77
N TRP A 128 9.87 8.24 9.76
CA TRP A 128 8.86 9.27 9.55
C TRP A 128 7.95 9.41 10.77
N LEU A 129 7.46 8.30 11.34
CA LEU A 129 6.61 8.32 12.54
C LEU A 129 7.29 9.03 13.72
N ARG A 130 8.56 8.69 14.02
CA ARG A 130 9.32 9.39 15.09
C ARG A 130 9.44 10.89 14.84
N ASN A 131 9.71 11.29 13.60
CA ASN A 131 9.91 12.69 13.24
C ASN A 131 8.61 13.51 13.28
N HIS A 132 7.46 12.85 13.35
CA HIS A 132 6.14 13.48 13.40
C HIS A 132 5.42 13.21 14.73
N ASP A 133 6.16 12.87 15.79
CA ASP A 133 5.61 12.62 17.13
C ASP A 133 4.57 11.48 17.19
N MET A 134 4.61 10.56 16.23
CA MET A 134 3.76 9.37 16.17
C MET A 134 4.46 8.13 16.71
N ASN A 135 3.69 7.14 17.14
CA ASN A 135 4.22 5.89 17.67
C ASN A 135 4.94 5.08 16.57
N PRO A 136 6.28 4.90 16.62
CA PRO A 136 7.02 4.20 15.58
C PRO A 136 6.70 2.70 15.46
N ASP A 137 6.09 2.10 16.48
CA ASP A 137 5.71 0.68 16.44
C ASP A 137 4.45 0.44 15.57
N LYS A 138 3.80 1.52 15.12
CA LYS A 138 2.78 1.49 14.06
C LYS A 138 3.38 1.29 12.67
N ALA A 139 4.70 1.27 12.51
CA ALA A 139 5.29 0.99 11.21
C ALA A 139 4.84 -0.38 10.67
N LYS A 140 4.59 -0.41 9.37
CA LYS A 140 4.06 -1.55 8.59
C LYS A 140 2.67 -2.02 9.04
N CYS A 141 1.87 -1.15 9.66
CA CYS A 141 0.48 -1.43 10.03
C CYS A 141 -0.52 -0.60 9.22
N VAL A 142 -1.78 -1.03 9.25
CA VAL A 142 -2.93 -0.18 8.94
C VAL A 142 -3.44 0.43 10.25
N GLU A 143 -3.79 1.71 10.22
CA GLU A 143 -4.38 2.42 11.35
C GLU A 143 -5.77 2.94 10.97
N ILE A 144 -6.76 2.66 11.82
CA ILE A 144 -7.99 3.43 11.92
C ILE A 144 -7.73 4.57 12.91
N ALA A 145 -7.37 5.73 12.40
CA ALA A 145 -7.00 6.92 13.16
C ALA A 145 -8.21 7.60 13.81
N ASN A 146 -9.40 7.46 13.23
CA ASN A 146 -10.61 8.05 13.78
C ASN A 146 -11.82 7.12 13.58
N GLY A 147 -12.26 6.46 14.66
CA GLY A 147 -13.37 5.51 14.60
C GLY A 147 -14.69 6.11 14.11
N ARG A 148 -14.97 7.39 14.41
CA ARG A 148 -16.20 8.05 13.95
C ARG A 148 -16.15 8.34 12.45
N ASN A 149 -15.03 8.84 11.96
CA ASN A 149 -14.85 9.10 10.54
C ASN A 149 -14.81 7.80 9.74
N PHE A 150 -14.15 6.76 10.24
CA PHE A 150 -14.16 5.42 9.65
C PHE A 150 -15.59 4.93 9.37
N VAL A 151 -16.44 4.92 10.39
CA VAL A 151 -17.85 4.48 10.25
C VAL A 151 -18.63 5.39 9.29
N ASN A 152 -18.41 6.70 9.31
CA ASN A 152 -19.16 7.65 8.49
C ASN A 152 -18.73 7.61 7.01
N TRP A 153 -17.42 7.59 6.75
CA TRP A 153 -16.83 7.65 5.42
C TRP A 153 -16.98 6.32 4.67
N SER A 154 -17.05 5.19 5.38
CA SER A 154 -17.29 3.87 4.78
C SER A 154 -18.61 3.78 3.98
N ARG A 155 -19.55 4.71 4.19
CA ARG A 155 -20.77 4.81 3.37
C ARG A 155 -20.48 5.21 1.92
N THR A 156 -19.46 6.03 1.71
CA THR A 156 -19.02 6.49 0.39
C THR A 156 -17.77 5.74 -0.09
N GLN A 157 -16.94 5.26 0.83
CA GLN A 157 -15.70 4.52 0.59
C GLN A 157 -15.77 3.11 1.22
N PRO A 158 -16.60 2.20 0.68
CA PRO A 158 -16.92 0.93 1.33
C PRO A 158 -15.78 -0.08 1.37
N TRP A 159 -14.67 0.19 0.68
CA TRP A 159 -13.49 -0.67 0.58
C TRP A 159 -12.22 0.01 1.13
N MET A 160 -12.34 1.04 1.98
CA MET A 160 -11.19 1.75 2.54
C MET A 160 -10.24 0.86 3.38
N VAL A 161 -10.73 -0.21 4.02
CA VAL A 161 -9.82 -1.16 4.68
C VAL A 161 -8.96 -1.89 3.64
N LEU A 162 -9.52 -2.24 2.49
CA LEU A 162 -8.74 -2.83 1.39
C LEU A 162 -7.76 -1.81 0.80
N HIS A 163 -8.12 -0.53 0.72
CA HIS A 163 -7.23 0.54 0.27
C HIS A 163 -5.92 0.54 1.07
N GLU A 164 -6.03 0.62 2.39
CA GLU A 164 -4.84 0.66 3.26
C GLU A 164 -4.09 -0.68 3.26
N LEU A 165 -4.80 -1.81 3.19
CA LEU A 165 -4.18 -3.12 3.03
C LEU A 165 -3.49 -3.28 1.67
N ALA A 166 -3.95 -2.58 0.62
CA ALA A 166 -3.32 -2.55 -0.69
C ALA A 166 -2.00 -1.75 -0.64
N HIS A 167 -1.94 -0.65 0.11
CA HIS A 167 -0.66 0.01 0.40
C HIS A 167 0.30 -0.94 1.13
N ALA A 168 -0.17 -1.64 2.16
CA ALA A 168 0.64 -2.63 2.87
C ALA A 168 1.12 -3.74 1.93
N TYR A 169 0.24 -4.22 1.04
CA TYR A 169 0.58 -5.26 0.08
C TYR A 169 1.63 -4.81 -0.94
N HIS A 170 1.47 -3.60 -1.46
CA HIS A 170 2.40 -2.98 -2.39
C HIS A 170 3.77 -2.79 -1.76
N ASP A 171 3.84 -2.30 -0.52
CA ASP A 171 5.10 -2.06 0.20
C ASP A 171 5.81 -3.36 0.58
N GLN A 172 5.08 -4.29 1.21
CA GLN A 172 5.69 -5.41 1.93
C GLN A 172 5.85 -6.68 1.08
N PHE A 173 4.99 -6.88 0.07
CA PHE A 173 4.87 -8.19 -0.57
C PHE A 173 5.00 -8.19 -2.09
N LEU A 174 4.90 -7.03 -2.75
CA LEU A 174 5.17 -6.93 -4.18
C LEU A 174 6.68 -6.85 -4.46
N PRO A 175 7.17 -7.44 -5.57
CA PRO A 175 8.55 -7.29 -5.98
C PRO A 175 8.93 -5.80 -6.15
N GLY A 176 9.95 -5.37 -5.41
CA GLY A 176 10.42 -4.00 -5.40
C GLY A 176 9.62 -3.04 -4.51
N GLY A 177 8.62 -3.51 -3.75
CA GLY A 177 7.82 -2.67 -2.87
C GLY A 177 7.15 -1.51 -3.62
N PHE A 178 7.10 -0.33 -3.00
CA PHE A 178 6.76 0.95 -3.66
C PHE A 178 7.68 1.34 -4.85
N GLY A 179 8.79 0.63 -5.03
CA GLY A 179 9.66 0.69 -6.20
C GLY A 179 9.22 -0.16 -7.40
N ASN A 180 8.07 -0.84 -7.32
CA ASN A 180 7.63 -1.76 -8.37
C ASN A 180 7.61 -1.09 -9.76
N ARG A 181 8.50 -1.56 -10.66
CA ARG A 181 8.73 -0.93 -11.97
C ARG A 181 7.52 -1.00 -12.89
N ARG A 182 6.73 -2.08 -12.82
CA ARG A 182 5.55 -2.26 -13.68
C ARG A 182 4.44 -1.29 -13.32
N LEU A 183 4.18 -1.11 -12.01
CA LEU A 183 3.24 -0.11 -11.52
C LEU A 183 3.69 1.31 -11.87
N ARG A 184 4.97 1.64 -11.65
CA ARG A 184 5.53 2.94 -12.03
C ARG A 184 5.38 3.23 -13.53
N GLN A 185 5.72 2.25 -14.36
CA GLN A 185 5.58 2.40 -15.81
C GLN A 185 4.13 2.65 -16.21
N ARG A 186 3.18 1.83 -15.71
CA ARG A 186 1.77 2.02 -16.03
C ARG A 186 1.24 3.36 -15.53
N PHE A 187 1.65 3.78 -14.34
CA PHE A 187 1.28 5.09 -13.79
C PHE A 187 1.73 6.25 -14.71
N GLU A 188 2.94 6.21 -15.24
CA GLU A 188 3.40 7.22 -16.20
C GLU A 188 2.68 7.16 -17.54
N GLU A 189 2.29 5.96 -18.00
CA GLU A 189 1.49 5.79 -19.21
C GLU A 189 0.08 6.37 -19.05
N VAL A 190 -0.64 6.07 -17.96
CA VAL A 190 -2.00 6.60 -17.74
C VAL A 190 -2.02 8.13 -17.69
N ARG A 191 -0.96 8.75 -17.15
CA ARG A 191 -0.82 10.21 -17.13
C ARG A 191 -0.62 10.78 -18.53
N LYS A 192 0.16 10.11 -19.38
CA LYS A 192 0.36 10.50 -20.80
C LYS A 192 -0.90 10.27 -21.64
N GLU A 193 -1.63 9.20 -21.35
CA GLU A 193 -2.93 8.85 -21.97
C GLU A 193 -4.06 9.76 -21.47
N ALA A 194 -3.79 10.65 -20.49
CA ALA A 194 -4.75 11.52 -19.84
C ALA A 194 -5.96 10.82 -19.20
N LEU A 195 -5.79 9.55 -18.84
CA LEU A 195 -6.77 8.80 -18.07
C LEU A 195 -6.84 9.37 -16.64
N TYR A 196 -7.99 9.19 -15.99
CA TYR A 196 -8.27 9.58 -14.60
C TYR A 196 -8.22 11.10 -14.30
N GLN A 197 -7.87 11.97 -15.26
CA GLN A 197 -7.75 13.43 -15.04
C GLN A 197 -9.09 14.13 -14.77
N LYS A 198 -10.18 13.59 -15.32
CA LYS A 198 -11.53 14.14 -15.13
C LYS A 198 -12.55 13.01 -15.17
N VAL A 199 -12.83 12.45 -14.01
CA VAL A 199 -13.73 11.31 -13.83
C VAL A 199 -14.81 11.63 -12.80
N LYS A 200 -15.93 10.91 -12.86
CA LYS A 200 -17.00 11.06 -11.88
C LYS A 200 -16.54 10.57 -10.51
N HIS A 201 -16.84 11.33 -9.48
CA HIS A 201 -16.82 10.89 -8.09
C HIS A 201 -18.24 10.54 -7.64
N VAL A 202 -18.41 9.72 -6.59
CA VAL A 202 -19.73 9.29 -6.07
C VAL A 202 -20.65 10.45 -5.65
N ASN A 203 -20.10 11.63 -5.40
CA ASN A 203 -20.90 12.85 -5.15
C ASN A 203 -21.52 13.46 -6.43
N GLY A 204 -21.29 12.86 -7.60
CA GLY A 204 -21.82 13.28 -8.89
C GLY A 204 -20.98 14.33 -9.63
N ARG A 205 -19.89 14.84 -9.04
CA ARG A 205 -19.01 15.82 -9.68
C ARG A 205 -17.90 15.13 -10.46
N GLU A 206 -17.40 15.80 -11.49
CA GLU A 206 -16.19 15.40 -12.18
C GLU A 206 -14.96 16.08 -11.58
N GLN A 207 -13.90 15.33 -11.35
CA GLN A 207 -12.63 15.81 -10.82
C GLN A 207 -11.49 14.84 -11.16
N GLU A 208 -10.26 15.25 -10.87
CA GLU A 208 -9.09 14.35 -10.95
C GLU A 208 -9.26 13.21 -9.94
N ALA A 209 -9.07 11.97 -10.41
CA ALA A 209 -9.15 10.79 -9.55
C ALA A 209 -7.99 10.79 -8.55
N TYR A 210 -8.26 10.29 -7.34
CA TYR A 210 -7.23 10.17 -6.32
C TYR A 210 -6.09 9.22 -6.74
N ALA A 211 -6.39 8.25 -7.61
CA ALA A 211 -5.42 7.36 -8.26
C ALA A 211 -4.27 8.09 -8.98
N LEU A 212 -4.38 9.38 -9.33
CA LEU A 212 -3.30 10.16 -9.97
C LEU A 212 -2.34 10.85 -9.00
N LYS A 213 -2.57 10.76 -7.68
CA LYS A 213 -1.69 11.42 -6.70
C LYS A 213 -0.28 10.85 -6.69
N ASN A 214 -0.14 9.54 -6.68
CA ASN A 214 1.13 8.83 -6.77
C ASN A 214 0.88 7.35 -7.12
N VAL A 215 1.96 6.59 -7.30
CA VAL A 215 1.91 5.16 -7.69
C VAL A 215 1.28 4.27 -6.61
N MET A 216 1.36 4.69 -5.33
CA MET A 216 0.75 3.95 -4.22
C MET A 216 -0.77 4.09 -4.25
N GLU A 217 -1.29 5.31 -4.40
CA GLU A 217 -2.73 5.57 -4.59
C GLU A 217 -3.25 4.91 -5.85
N PHE A 218 -2.49 5.00 -6.95
CA PHE A 218 -2.85 4.33 -8.20
C PHE A 218 -3.11 2.84 -8.00
N PHE A 219 -2.27 2.15 -7.22
CA PHE A 219 -2.48 0.75 -6.93
C PHE A 219 -3.67 0.50 -6.00
N ALA A 220 -3.82 1.28 -4.93
CA ALA A 220 -4.88 1.10 -3.95
C ALA A 220 -6.28 1.35 -4.53
N GLU A 221 -6.47 2.49 -5.18
CA GLU A 221 -7.73 2.91 -5.82
C GLU A 221 -8.21 1.91 -6.89
N ASN A 222 -7.28 1.47 -7.76
CA ASN A 222 -7.64 0.48 -8.78
C ASN A 222 -7.83 -0.92 -8.19
N SER A 223 -7.29 -1.21 -6.99
CA SER A 223 -7.58 -2.46 -6.26
C SER A 223 -8.99 -2.45 -5.67
N GLU A 224 -9.47 -1.30 -5.18
CA GLU A 224 -10.87 -1.13 -4.76
C GLU A 224 -11.83 -1.39 -5.92
N ALA A 225 -11.59 -0.75 -7.08
CA ALA A 225 -12.40 -0.99 -8.27
C ALA A 225 -12.35 -2.46 -8.70
N PHE A 226 -11.18 -3.11 -8.64
CA PHE A 226 -10.99 -4.49 -9.09
C PHE A 226 -11.73 -5.54 -8.24
N PHE A 227 -11.65 -5.43 -6.91
CA PHE A 227 -12.27 -6.42 -6.00
C PHE A 227 -13.68 -6.04 -5.56
N GLY A 228 -14.04 -4.77 -5.69
CA GLY A 228 -15.16 -4.21 -4.98
C GLY A 228 -15.72 -2.95 -5.63
N LYS A 229 -15.65 -1.86 -4.89
CA LYS A 229 -16.18 -0.57 -5.31
C LYS A 229 -15.29 0.58 -4.88
N ASN A 230 -14.86 1.38 -5.86
CA ASN A 230 -14.17 2.64 -5.66
C ASN A 230 -15.17 3.83 -5.56
N ASP A 231 -14.74 4.95 -4.99
CA ASP A 231 -15.51 6.20 -4.91
C ASP A 231 -15.24 7.17 -6.08
N PHE A 232 -14.18 6.91 -6.86
CA PHE A 232 -13.92 7.50 -8.18
C PHE A 232 -14.19 6.51 -9.32
N TYR A 233 -14.66 7.00 -10.46
CA TYR A 233 -14.74 6.19 -11.67
C TYR A 233 -13.32 5.87 -12.18
N PRO A 234 -13.02 4.63 -12.58
CA PRO A 234 -13.90 3.46 -12.66
C PRO A 234 -14.33 2.93 -11.28
N PHE A 235 -15.65 2.81 -11.07
CA PHE A 235 -16.20 2.47 -9.76
C PHE A 235 -16.13 0.98 -9.46
N THR A 236 -16.14 0.15 -10.50
CA THR A 236 -16.23 -1.32 -10.41
C THR A 236 -15.25 -1.98 -11.36
N ARG A 237 -15.10 -3.30 -11.26
CA ARG A 237 -14.24 -4.08 -12.13
C ARG A 237 -14.64 -3.97 -13.59
N ASP A 238 -15.95 -4.00 -13.88
CA ASP A 238 -16.50 -3.87 -15.24
C ASP A 238 -16.24 -2.46 -15.82
N ASP A 239 -16.29 -1.43 -14.98
CA ASP A 239 -15.91 -0.08 -15.38
C ASP A 239 -14.42 -0.02 -15.71
N LEU A 240 -13.58 -0.62 -14.87
CA LEU A 240 -12.13 -0.63 -15.03
C LEU A 240 -11.73 -1.43 -16.29
N GLU A 241 -12.40 -2.54 -16.59
CA GLU A 241 -12.18 -3.32 -17.81
C GLU A 241 -12.47 -2.51 -19.08
N LYS A 242 -13.54 -1.72 -19.09
CA LYS A 242 -13.92 -0.90 -20.25
C LYS A 242 -13.05 0.34 -20.36
N TYR A 243 -12.71 0.96 -19.24
CA TYR A 243 -12.02 2.24 -19.19
C TYR A 243 -10.51 2.09 -19.36
N ASP A 244 -9.90 1.15 -18.64
CA ASP A 244 -8.47 0.91 -18.62
C ASP A 244 -8.14 -0.59 -18.46
N PRO A 245 -8.33 -1.39 -19.54
CA PRO A 245 -8.07 -2.83 -19.50
C PRO A 245 -6.59 -3.18 -19.24
N LYS A 246 -5.66 -2.27 -19.57
CA LYS A 246 -4.23 -2.46 -19.28
C LYS A 246 -3.98 -2.41 -17.77
N THR A 247 -4.59 -1.44 -17.08
CA THR A 247 -4.53 -1.33 -15.62
C THR A 247 -5.27 -2.50 -14.96
N LEU A 248 -6.44 -2.90 -15.45
CA LEU A 248 -7.14 -4.11 -14.98
C LEU A 248 -6.21 -5.34 -14.97
N ALA A 249 -5.57 -5.63 -16.10
CA ALA A 249 -4.67 -6.76 -16.24
C ALA A 249 -3.45 -6.66 -15.31
N LEU A 250 -2.92 -5.45 -15.12
CA LEU A 250 -1.80 -5.20 -14.20
C LEU A 250 -2.20 -5.44 -12.74
N ILE A 251 -3.33 -4.90 -12.28
CA ILE A 251 -3.84 -5.11 -10.92
C ILE A 251 -4.09 -6.59 -10.68
N ALA A 252 -4.75 -7.29 -11.60
CA ALA A 252 -4.94 -8.73 -11.51
C ALA A 252 -3.61 -9.48 -11.32
N ALA A 253 -2.60 -9.15 -12.13
CA ALA A 253 -1.29 -9.78 -12.03
C ALA A 253 -0.58 -9.48 -10.70
N MET A 254 -0.68 -8.26 -10.16
CA MET A 254 -0.09 -7.89 -8.86
C MET A 254 -0.72 -8.68 -7.70
N TRP A 255 -2.03 -8.91 -7.76
CA TRP A 255 -2.76 -9.72 -6.79
C TRP A 255 -2.71 -11.24 -7.03
N GLY A 256 -2.02 -11.69 -8.09
CA GLY A 256 -1.89 -13.11 -8.42
C GLY A 256 -3.16 -13.73 -9.02
N VAL A 257 -4.04 -12.91 -9.60
CA VAL A 257 -5.24 -13.36 -10.32
C VAL A 257 -4.88 -13.60 -11.79
N SER A 258 -5.14 -14.80 -12.29
CA SER A 258 -5.09 -15.06 -13.73
C SER A 258 -6.33 -14.46 -14.40
N VAL A 259 -6.15 -13.42 -15.20
CA VAL A 259 -7.16 -13.01 -16.18
C VAL A 259 -7.00 -13.90 -17.41
N SER A 260 -8.02 -14.71 -17.73
CA SER A 260 -8.02 -15.42 -19.02
C SER A 260 -8.08 -14.36 -20.12
N SER A 261 -7.03 -14.26 -20.92
CA SER A 261 -7.02 -13.41 -22.10
C SER A 261 -8.06 -13.94 -23.09
N THR A 262 -9.26 -13.38 -23.12
CA THR A 262 -10.16 -13.56 -24.24
C THR A 262 -9.64 -12.74 -25.42
N SER A 263 -9.34 -13.46 -26.50
CA SER A 263 -9.02 -13.00 -27.87
C SER A 263 -7.58 -12.55 -28.20
N GLU A 264 -6.71 -13.54 -28.41
CA GLU A 264 -5.93 -13.59 -29.66
C GLU A 264 -6.13 -14.98 -30.27
N LYS A 265 -6.95 -15.05 -31.33
CA LYS A 265 -6.98 -16.21 -32.22
C LYS A 265 -5.64 -16.24 -32.94
N PRO A 266 -4.91 -17.37 -33.01
CA PRO A 266 -3.76 -17.47 -33.89
C PRO A 266 -4.24 -17.29 -35.33
N GLU A 267 -3.71 -16.30 -36.05
CA GLU A 267 -3.82 -16.25 -37.50
C GLU A 267 -3.16 -17.51 -38.07
N GLU A 268 -4.00 -18.41 -38.55
CA GLU A 268 -3.61 -19.54 -39.38
C GLU A 268 -3.00 -18.97 -40.66
N LYS A 269 -1.67 -19.06 -40.79
CA LYS A 269 -0.98 -18.75 -42.04
C LYS A 269 -1.43 -19.76 -43.10
N THR A 270 -2.39 -19.35 -43.92
CA THR A 270 -2.75 -20.03 -45.16
C THR A 270 -1.55 -19.99 -46.10
N ALA A 271 -0.81 -21.09 -46.19
CA ALA A 271 0.16 -21.31 -47.24
C ALA A 271 -0.57 -21.93 -48.46
N GLN A 272 -0.90 -21.09 -49.44
CA GLN A 272 -1.19 -21.52 -50.80
C GLN A 272 -0.54 -20.55 -51.78
N SER A 273 0.58 -20.98 -52.37
CA SER A 273 0.86 -20.81 -53.81
C SER A 273 1.96 -21.83 -54.16
N GLU A 274 1.59 -22.85 -54.93
CA GLU A 274 1.93 -22.98 -56.35
C GLU A 274 3.36 -23.47 -56.58
N ASN A 275 3.49 -24.76 -56.94
CA ASN A 275 4.28 -25.17 -58.09
C ASN A 275 3.95 -26.63 -58.44
N ARG A 276 3.17 -26.78 -59.51
CA ARG A 276 2.99 -28.02 -60.26
C ARG A 276 3.83 -27.91 -61.53
N GLU A 277 4.43 -29.04 -61.88
CA GLU A 277 4.84 -29.45 -63.23
C GLU A 277 6.05 -28.75 -63.87
N GLU A 278 7.20 -29.40 -63.79
CA GLU A 278 8.05 -29.65 -64.96
C GLU A 278 8.98 -30.85 -64.67
N ALA A 279 8.57 -32.04 -65.09
CA ALA A 279 9.46 -33.19 -65.22
C ALA A 279 8.95 -34.10 -66.34
N GLN A 280 9.25 -33.72 -67.57
CA GLN A 280 9.26 -34.67 -68.67
C GLN A 280 10.47 -34.43 -69.59
N SER A 281 11.31 -35.48 -69.62
CA SER A 281 12.22 -35.87 -70.68
C SER A 281 13.53 -35.09 -70.87
N GLN A 282 14.65 -35.76 -70.61
CA GLN A 282 15.60 -36.30 -71.61
C GLN A 282 16.77 -36.97 -70.86
N SER A 283 16.87 -38.30 -70.87
CA SER A 283 17.61 -39.12 -71.85
C SER A 283 19.13 -39.07 -71.66
N ASN A 284 19.73 -40.12 -71.10
CA ASN A 284 20.81 -40.93 -71.71
C ASN A 284 21.66 -41.69 -70.67
N GLN A 285 21.85 -42.98 -70.98
CA GLN A 285 22.82 -43.98 -70.48
C GLN A 285 22.50 -44.72 -69.18
#